data_AF-A0A5B1L0X4-F1
#
_entry.id   AF-A0A5B1L0X4-F1
#
_cell.length_a   1.000
_cell.length_b   1.000
_cell.length_c   1.000
_cell.angle_alpha   90.00
_cell.angle_beta   90.00
_cell.angle_gamma   90.00
#
_symmetry.space_group_name_H-M   'P 1'
#
loop_
_entity.id
_entity.type
_entity.pdbx_description
1 polymer ?
#
loop_
_entity_poly.entity_id
_entity_poly.type
_entity_poly.pdbx_seq_one_letter_code
_entity_poly.pdbx_strand_id
1 'polypeptide(L)'
;SRFCRGVPDPKIRIFDLGKKRATVDDFPLCVHLVSDEYEQLCSEALEAGRICCNKYLVKNCGKDQFHIRMRLHPFHVIRINKMLSCAGADRLQTGMRGAFGKPQGTVARVRIGQPIMSVRSSDRWKAQVIEALRRAKFKFPGRQKIYVSKKWGFTKYERDEFEKLREEGRLANDGCIEQYRPEHG
;
A
#
# COMPACT_ATOMS: atom_id res chain seq x y z
N SER A 1 -12.77 -12.96 -12.10
CA SER A 1 -13.55 -12.45 -13.26
C SER A 1 -14.49 -13.55 -13.73
N ARG A 2 -15.44 -13.29 -14.66
CA ARG A 2 -16.36 -14.34 -15.17
C ARG A 2 -15.63 -15.57 -15.75
N PHE A 3 -14.41 -15.36 -16.25
CA PHE A 3 -13.57 -16.37 -16.89
C PHE A 3 -12.49 -16.97 -15.98
N CYS A 4 -11.95 -16.19 -15.03
CA CYS A 4 -10.97 -16.66 -14.06
C CYS A 4 -11.71 -16.96 -12.74
N ARG A 5 -12.14 -18.21 -12.59
CA ARG A 5 -12.85 -18.75 -11.42
C ARG A 5 -11.91 -19.55 -10.52
N GLY A 6 -12.27 -19.74 -9.25
CA GLY A 6 -11.45 -20.50 -8.28
C GLY A 6 -10.14 -19.80 -7.89
N VAL A 7 -10.12 -18.46 -7.94
CA VAL A 7 -8.98 -17.65 -7.51
C VAL A 7 -8.99 -17.58 -5.98
N PRO A 8 -7.86 -17.82 -5.29
CA PRO A 8 -7.80 -17.64 -3.84
C PRO A 8 -7.86 -16.16 -3.47
N ASP A 9 -8.48 -15.87 -2.32
CA ASP A 9 -8.56 -14.51 -1.80
C ASP A 9 -7.17 -13.95 -1.48
N PRO A 10 -6.94 -12.64 -1.71
CA PRO A 10 -5.69 -12.00 -1.34
C PRO A 10 -5.45 -12.08 0.18
N LYS A 11 -4.19 -12.26 0.58
CA LYS A 11 -3.84 -12.35 2.00
C LYS A 11 -4.05 -11.03 2.73
N ILE A 12 -3.70 -9.92 2.08
CA ILE A 12 -4.03 -8.57 2.56
C ILE A 12 -5.52 -8.30 2.40
N ARG A 13 -6.19 -7.99 3.52
CA ARG A 13 -7.63 -7.64 3.55
C ARG A 13 -7.89 -6.20 4.01
N ILE A 14 -6.96 -5.61 4.75
CA ILE A 14 -7.12 -4.28 5.35
C ILE A 14 -6.06 -3.37 4.74
N PHE A 15 -6.50 -2.29 4.09
CA PHE A 15 -5.61 -1.34 3.41
C PHE A 15 -5.36 -0.08 4.22
N ASP A 16 -6.26 0.30 5.12
CA ASP A 16 -6.12 1.48 5.99
C ASP A 16 -6.01 1.09 7.47
N LEU A 17 -5.03 1.67 8.18
CA LEU A 17 -4.75 1.43 9.59
C LEU A 17 -4.48 2.70 10.39
N GLY A 18 -4.61 2.61 11.72
CA GLY A 18 -4.47 3.74 12.63
C GLY A 18 -5.76 4.57 12.67
N LYS A 19 -5.62 5.88 12.92
CA LYS A 19 -6.75 6.82 13.01
C LYS A 19 -7.25 7.21 11.62
N LYS A 20 -7.89 6.26 10.90
CA LYS A 20 -8.43 6.46 9.54
C LYS A 20 -9.56 7.49 9.44
N ARG A 21 -10.21 7.81 10.57
CA ARG A 21 -11.23 8.86 10.69
C ARG A 21 -10.65 10.23 11.09
N ALA A 22 -9.32 10.34 11.23
CA ALA A 22 -8.69 11.62 11.49
C ALA A 22 -8.98 12.58 10.35
N THR A 23 -9.22 13.84 10.73
CA THR A 23 -9.35 14.95 9.79
C THR A 23 -8.04 15.17 9.05
N VAL A 24 -8.11 15.91 7.95
CA VAL A 24 -6.89 16.24 7.20
C VAL A 24 -5.95 17.14 8.02
N ASP A 25 -6.51 18.04 8.83
CA ASP A 25 -5.74 18.97 9.67
C ASP A 25 -4.88 18.27 10.73
N ASP A 26 -5.33 17.12 11.25
CA ASP A 26 -4.61 16.38 12.29
C ASP A 26 -3.23 15.88 11.83
N PHE A 27 -3.07 15.56 10.53
CA PHE A 27 -1.90 14.84 10.00
C PHE A 27 -1.28 15.50 8.76
N PRO A 28 -0.48 16.58 8.94
CA PRO A 28 0.21 17.29 7.86
C PRO A 28 1.38 16.52 7.25
N LEU A 29 2.03 15.63 8.01
CA LEU A 29 3.16 14.85 7.51
C LEU A 29 2.66 13.76 6.58
N CYS A 30 3.34 13.57 5.46
CA CYS A 30 3.16 12.40 4.61
C CYS A 30 4.50 11.83 4.16
N VAL A 31 4.66 10.52 4.33
CA VAL A 31 5.85 9.78 3.90
C VAL A 31 5.40 8.59 3.06
N HIS A 32 6.05 8.43 1.91
CA HIS A 32 5.77 7.38 0.94
C HIS A 32 6.91 6.38 0.86
N LEU A 33 6.56 5.10 0.80
CA LEU A 33 7.44 4.04 0.34
C LEU A 33 7.13 3.78 -1.13
N VAL A 34 8.12 3.97 -1.99
CA VAL A 34 7.98 3.94 -3.45
C VAL A 34 8.90 2.88 -4.03
N SER A 35 8.42 2.10 -5.01
CA SER A 35 9.29 1.17 -5.74
C SER A 35 10.13 1.91 -6.79
N ASP A 36 11.41 1.56 -6.88
CA ASP A 36 12.35 2.04 -7.88
C ASP A 36 12.52 1.04 -9.05
N GLU A 37 11.73 -0.02 -9.06
CA GLU A 37 11.84 -1.12 -10.02
C GLU A 37 10.47 -1.47 -10.61
N TYR A 38 10.48 -2.14 -11.77
CA TYR A 38 9.27 -2.69 -12.38
C TYR A 38 9.11 -4.15 -11.95
N GLU A 39 8.15 -4.42 -11.07
CA GLU A 39 8.07 -5.69 -10.36
C GLU A 39 6.63 -6.12 -10.03
N GLN A 40 6.51 -7.33 -9.46
CA GLN A 40 5.25 -7.86 -8.94
C GLN A 40 5.40 -8.14 -7.44
N LEU A 41 4.55 -7.52 -6.63
CA LEU A 41 4.53 -7.70 -5.18
C LEU A 41 3.42 -8.66 -4.79
N CYS A 42 3.74 -9.75 -4.08
CA CYS A 42 2.73 -10.70 -3.63
C CYS A 42 1.84 -10.12 -2.52
N SER A 43 0.60 -10.60 -2.45
CA SER A 43 -0.37 -10.20 -1.42
C SER A 43 0.15 -10.42 0.00
N GLU A 44 0.96 -11.47 0.18
CA GLU A 44 1.60 -11.88 1.42
C GLU A 44 2.69 -10.89 1.85
N ALA A 45 3.49 -10.40 0.90
CA ALA A 45 4.49 -9.36 1.15
C ALA A 45 3.83 -8.04 1.54
N LEU A 46 2.72 -7.67 0.86
CA LEU A 46 1.93 -6.49 1.23
C LEU A 46 1.41 -6.59 2.67
N GLU A 47 0.88 -7.75 3.06
CA GLU A 47 0.40 -7.98 4.43
C GLU A 47 1.57 -7.96 5.45
N ALA A 48 2.71 -8.58 5.13
CA ALA A 48 3.87 -8.58 6.00
C ALA A 48 4.45 -7.16 6.21
N GLY A 49 4.56 -6.37 5.13
CA GLY A 49 5.00 -4.98 5.18
C GLY A 49 4.06 -4.11 6.01
N ARG A 50 2.74 -4.29 5.82
CA ARG A 50 1.68 -3.60 6.57
C ARG A 50 1.75 -3.90 8.07
N ILE A 51 1.84 -5.18 8.46
CA ILE A 51 1.97 -5.59 9.87
C ILE A 51 3.25 -5.02 10.49
N CYS A 52 4.37 -5.09 9.76
CA CYS A 52 5.67 -4.61 10.23
C CYS A 52 5.64 -3.11 10.53
N CYS A 53 5.11 -2.31 9.60
CA CYS A 53 4.97 -0.86 9.75
C CYS A 53 4.05 -0.53 10.94
N ASN A 54 2.87 -1.15 11.00
CA ASN A 54 1.89 -0.90 12.06
C ASN A 54 2.44 -1.27 13.44
N LYS A 55 3.09 -2.43 13.60
CA LYS A 55 3.62 -2.89 14.89
C LYS A 55 4.66 -1.91 15.46
N TYR A 56 5.51 -1.34 14.60
CA TYR A 56 6.51 -0.36 15.03
C TYR A 56 5.87 0.97 15.44
N LEU A 57 4.94 1.49 14.63
CA LEU A 57 4.29 2.78 14.89
C LEU A 57 3.38 2.75 16.12
N VAL A 58 2.64 1.65 16.33
CA VAL A 58 1.82 1.48 17.55
C VAL A 58 2.70 1.52 18.80
N LYS A 59 3.89 0.91 18.75
CA LYS A 59 4.80 0.86 19.90
C LYS A 59 5.42 2.23 20.21
N ASN A 60 5.81 2.99 19.19
CA ASN A 60 6.62 4.21 19.39
C ASN A 60 5.81 5.51 19.35
N CYS A 61 4.77 5.59 18.52
CA CYS A 61 3.95 6.79 18.36
C CYS A 61 2.58 6.65 19.06
N GLY A 62 2.08 5.43 19.24
CA GLY A 62 0.72 5.16 19.69
C GLY A 62 -0.26 5.03 18.51
N LYS A 63 -1.32 4.22 18.71
CA LYS A 63 -2.27 3.78 17.66
C LYS A 63 -2.99 4.94 16.95
N ASP A 64 -3.26 6.03 17.66
CA ASP A 64 -4.09 7.14 17.16
C ASP A 64 -3.28 8.30 16.58
N GLN A 65 -1.95 8.17 16.49
CA GLN A 65 -1.06 9.24 16.03
C GLN A 65 -0.67 9.12 14.55
N PHE A 66 -1.21 8.14 13.83
CA PHE A 66 -0.89 7.92 12.43
C PHE A 66 -2.06 7.32 11.65
N HIS A 67 -1.97 7.43 10.33
CA HIS A 67 -2.83 6.74 9.38
C HIS A 67 -1.96 6.14 8.27
N ILE A 68 -1.94 4.80 8.19
CA ILE A 68 -1.25 4.05 7.13
C ILE A 68 -2.27 3.70 6.06
N ARG A 69 -1.90 3.88 4.79
CA ARG A 69 -2.64 3.42 3.63
C ARG A 69 -1.75 2.61 2.70
N MET A 70 -2.12 1.36 2.48
CA MET A 70 -1.59 0.54 1.39
C MET A 70 -2.21 1.03 0.08
N ARG A 71 -1.37 1.47 -0.86
CA ARG A 71 -1.84 2.07 -2.13
C ARG A 71 -2.05 1.02 -3.21
N LEU A 72 -1.28 -0.06 -3.16
CA LEU A 72 -1.34 -1.16 -4.12
C LEU A 72 -2.41 -2.17 -3.75
N HIS A 73 -3.13 -2.65 -4.77
CA HIS A 73 -4.13 -3.71 -4.65
C HIS A 73 -3.74 -4.91 -5.53
N PRO A 74 -3.69 -6.13 -4.98
CA PRO A 74 -3.26 -7.31 -5.71
C PRO A 74 -4.38 -7.89 -6.58
N PHE A 75 -4.59 -7.32 -7.77
CA PHE A 75 -5.61 -7.79 -8.71
C PHE A 75 -5.10 -8.83 -9.72
N HIS A 76 -3.78 -8.90 -9.94
CA HIS A 76 -3.24 -9.83 -10.91
C HIS A 76 -3.13 -11.22 -10.30
N VAL A 77 -3.62 -12.24 -11.01
CA VAL A 77 -3.62 -13.62 -10.54
C VAL A 77 -2.44 -14.37 -11.15
N ILE A 78 -1.60 -14.95 -10.30
CA ILE A 78 -0.53 -15.85 -10.74
C ILE A 78 -1.04 -17.28 -10.86
N ARG A 79 -0.51 -17.99 -11.85
CA ARG A 79 -0.89 -19.37 -12.17
C ARG A 79 0.28 -20.31 -11.94
N ILE A 80 -0.02 -21.54 -11.57
CA ILE A 80 0.95 -22.62 -11.39
C ILE A 80 0.50 -23.87 -12.15
N ASN A 81 1.40 -24.43 -12.95
CA ASN A 81 1.26 -25.80 -13.45
C ASN A 81 1.95 -26.72 -12.43
N LYS A 82 1.18 -27.31 -11.52
CA LYS A 82 1.75 -28.10 -10.40
C LYS A 82 2.34 -29.40 -10.94
N MET A 83 3.63 -29.60 -10.71
CA MET A 83 4.32 -30.85 -10.98
C MET A 83 4.24 -31.76 -9.75
N LEU A 84 4.11 -33.07 -9.98
CA LEU A 84 4.17 -34.07 -8.91
C LEU A 84 5.64 -34.27 -8.53
N SER A 85 5.95 -34.12 -7.25
CA SER A 85 7.32 -34.30 -6.73
C SER A 85 7.55 -35.70 -6.15
N CYS A 86 6.65 -36.64 -6.39
CA CYS A 86 6.68 -38.00 -5.83
C CYS A 86 7.53 -38.95 -6.70
N ALA A 87 8.02 -40.04 -6.12
CA ALA A 87 8.67 -41.11 -6.89
C ALA A 87 7.68 -41.70 -7.91
N GLY A 88 8.14 -41.86 -9.16
CA GLY A 88 7.27 -42.31 -10.27
C GLY A 88 6.32 -41.26 -10.83
N ALA A 89 6.53 -39.96 -10.55
CA ALA A 89 5.71 -38.85 -11.06
C ALA A 89 5.53 -38.86 -12.59
N ASP A 90 6.55 -39.29 -13.33
CA ASP A 90 6.52 -39.37 -14.80
C ASP A 90 5.40 -40.29 -15.33
N ARG A 91 5.02 -41.32 -14.56
CA ARG A 91 3.93 -42.24 -14.94
C ARG A 91 2.55 -41.62 -14.78
N LEU A 92 2.40 -40.65 -13.88
CA LEU A 92 1.10 -40.09 -13.48
C LEU A 92 0.87 -38.69 -14.04
N GLN A 93 1.94 -37.97 -14.36
CA GLN A 93 1.86 -36.60 -14.83
C GLN A 93 1.91 -36.51 -16.35
N THR A 94 1.19 -35.56 -16.93
CA THR A 94 1.20 -35.29 -18.37
C THR A 94 2.37 -34.39 -18.82
N GLY A 95 3.37 -34.16 -17.97
CA GLY A 95 4.46 -33.23 -18.21
C GLY A 95 3.96 -31.82 -18.55
N MET A 96 4.32 -31.34 -19.76
CA MET A 96 3.92 -30.02 -20.28
C MET A 96 2.69 -30.06 -21.20
N ARG A 97 2.09 -31.22 -21.44
CA ARG A 97 0.82 -31.32 -22.19
C ARG A 97 -0.30 -30.70 -21.35
N GLY A 98 -0.96 -29.66 -21.89
CA GLY A 98 -2.02 -28.93 -21.18
C GLY A 98 -1.50 -28.01 -20.06
N ALA A 99 -0.31 -27.42 -20.22
CA ALA A 99 0.40 -26.67 -19.18
C ALA A 99 -0.24 -25.36 -18.68
N PHE A 100 -1.49 -25.03 -19.05
CA PHE A 100 -2.15 -23.84 -18.52
C PHE A 100 -2.44 -24.01 -17.03
N GLY A 101 -1.70 -23.24 -16.21
CA GLY A 101 -1.75 -23.38 -14.76
C GLY A 101 -3.08 -22.98 -14.13
N LYS A 102 -3.33 -23.51 -12.93
CA LYS A 102 -4.45 -23.10 -12.08
C LYS A 102 -4.08 -21.84 -11.30
N PRO A 103 -5.03 -20.94 -10.99
CA PRO A 103 -4.81 -19.82 -10.07
C PRO A 103 -4.24 -20.28 -8.73
N GLN A 104 -3.18 -19.62 -8.25
CA GLN A 104 -2.52 -19.97 -6.97
C GLN A 104 -2.38 -18.80 -6.00
N GLY A 105 -2.30 -17.57 -6.50
CA GLY A 105 -2.09 -16.40 -5.66
C GLY A 105 -2.42 -15.10 -6.40
N THR A 106 -2.40 -14.01 -5.67
CA THR A 106 -2.63 -12.66 -6.20
C THR A 106 -1.43 -11.76 -5.93
N VAL A 107 -1.14 -10.91 -6.90
CA VAL A 107 0.00 -9.99 -6.90
C VAL A 107 -0.43 -8.61 -7.39
N ALA A 108 0.23 -7.58 -6.85
CA ALA A 108 0.14 -6.22 -7.34
C ALA A 108 1.27 -5.96 -8.33
N ARG A 109 0.93 -5.46 -9.52
CA ARG A 109 1.93 -5.02 -10.50
C ARG A 109 2.33 -3.59 -10.19
N VAL A 110 3.62 -3.33 -10.08
CA VAL A 110 4.17 -2.05 -9.63
C VAL A 110 5.08 -1.48 -10.71
N ARG A 111 4.91 -0.19 -11.00
CA ARG A 111 5.78 0.57 -11.88
C ARG A 111 6.84 1.33 -11.07
N ILE A 112 7.93 1.69 -11.74
CA ILE A 112 8.95 2.58 -11.18
C ILE A 112 8.27 3.90 -10.79
N GLY A 113 8.56 4.38 -9.57
CA GLY A 113 7.98 5.60 -9.02
C GLY A 113 6.57 5.43 -8.42
N GLN A 114 5.98 4.24 -8.46
CA GLN A 114 4.66 4.00 -7.90
C GLN A 114 4.72 3.82 -6.36
N PRO A 115 3.92 4.57 -5.58
CA PRO A 115 3.88 4.40 -4.13
C PRO A 115 3.22 3.06 -3.74
N ILE A 116 3.93 2.29 -2.92
CA ILE A 116 3.49 1.03 -2.33
C ILE A 116 2.60 1.31 -1.12
N MET A 117 3.12 2.12 -0.20
CA MET A 117 2.51 2.44 1.09
C MET A 117 2.74 3.91 1.41
N SER A 118 1.71 4.54 1.96
CA SER A 118 1.74 5.93 2.40
C SER A 118 1.38 6.01 3.87
N VAL A 119 2.07 6.84 4.64
CA VAL A 119 1.77 7.08 6.04
C VAL A 119 1.63 8.57 6.23
N ARG A 120 0.49 9.00 6.81
CA ARG A 120 0.33 10.36 7.32
C ARG A 120 0.32 10.40 8.85
N SER A 121 0.92 11.44 9.42
CA SER A 121 1.07 11.61 10.87
C SER A 121 1.32 13.09 11.21
N SER A 122 1.61 13.39 12.47
CA SER A 122 2.16 14.67 12.89
C SER A 122 3.66 14.75 12.59
N ASP A 123 4.18 15.95 12.35
CA ASP A 123 5.59 16.19 12.03
C ASP A 123 6.54 15.74 13.15
N ARG A 124 6.08 15.72 14.41
CA ARG A 124 6.84 15.21 15.56
C ARG A 124 7.31 13.76 15.36
N TRP A 125 6.53 12.94 14.67
CA TRP A 125 6.78 11.51 14.50
C TRP A 125 7.54 11.16 13.22
N LYS A 126 8.07 12.16 12.50
CA LYS A 126 8.75 11.98 11.20
C LYS A 126 9.83 10.89 11.22
N ALA A 127 10.73 10.92 12.20
CA ALA A 127 11.82 9.94 12.31
C ALA A 127 11.27 8.51 12.51
N GLN A 128 10.22 8.36 13.32
CA GLN A 128 9.60 7.06 13.59
C GLN A 128 8.87 6.52 12.36
N VAL A 129 8.21 7.38 11.58
CA VAL A 129 7.56 6.98 10.32
C VAL A 129 8.59 6.52 9.29
N ILE A 130 9.73 7.21 9.16
CA ILE A 130 10.81 6.81 8.25
C ILE A 130 11.37 5.44 8.66
N GLU A 131 11.63 5.21 9.95
CA GLU A 131 12.14 3.91 10.41
C GLU A 131 11.10 2.79 10.25
N ALA A 132 9.80 3.08 10.45
CA ALA A 132 8.73 2.11 10.18
C ALA A 132 8.72 1.66 8.72
N LEU A 133 8.84 2.62 7.78
CA LEU A 133 8.90 2.34 6.35
C LEU A 133 10.21 1.67 5.95
N ARG A 134 11.33 1.97 6.61
CA ARG A 134 12.61 1.25 6.43
C ARG A 134 12.48 -0.22 6.82
N ARG A 135 11.76 -0.51 7.91
CA ARG A 135 11.50 -1.90 8.33
C ARG A 135 10.56 -2.62 7.37
N ALA A 136 9.53 -1.94 6.89
CA ALA A 136 8.61 -2.48 5.90
C ALA A 136 9.30 -2.75 4.55
N LYS A 137 10.26 -1.91 4.15
CA LYS A 137 11.07 -2.11 2.94
C LYS A 137 11.69 -3.50 2.86
N PHE A 138 12.19 -4.06 3.97
CA PHE A 138 12.77 -5.42 3.98
C PHE A 138 11.76 -6.55 3.73
N LYS A 139 10.46 -6.25 3.63
CA LYS A 139 9.42 -7.23 3.29
C LYS A 139 9.11 -7.26 1.80
N PHE A 140 9.63 -6.31 1.03
CA PHE A 140 9.45 -6.23 -0.40
C PHE A 140 10.72 -6.66 -1.14
N PRO A 141 10.60 -7.40 -2.26
CA PRO A 141 11.72 -7.63 -3.17
C PRO A 141 12.14 -6.31 -3.83
N GLY A 142 13.35 -6.24 -4.39
CA GLY A 142 13.81 -5.08 -5.15
C GLY A 142 14.24 -3.86 -4.31
N ARG A 143 14.34 -2.71 -4.97
CA ARG A 143 14.79 -1.45 -4.36
C ARG A 143 13.62 -0.51 -4.10
N GLN A 144 13.32 -0.27 -2.82
CA GLN A 144 12.38 0.77 -2.41
C GLN A 144 13.09 2.01 -1.88
N LYS A 145 12.53 3.17 -2.19
CA LYS A 145 12.95 4.48 -1.69
C LYS A 145 11.88 5.06 -0.80
N ILE A 146 12.31 5.82 0.20
CA ILE A 146 11.41 6.50 1.14
C ILE A 146 11.47 7.98 0.78
N TYR A 147 10.31 8.57 0.50
CA TYR A 147 10.18 9.99 0.17
C TYR A 147 9.29 10.68 1.19
N VAL A 148 9.76 11.80 1.71
CA VAL A 148 8.92 12.72 2.49
C VAL A 148 8.22 13.63 1.48
N SER A 149 6.89 13.60 1.48
CA SER A 149 6.09 14.40 0.57
C SER A 149 6.09 15.86 1.03
N LYS A 150 6.07 16.78 0.05
CA LYS A 150 5.79 18.22 0.29
C LYS A 150 4.31 18.51 0.44
N LYS A 151 3.46 17.52 0.17
CA LYS A 151 2.00 17.64 0.26
C LYS A 151 1.51 17.57 1.69
N TRP A 152 0.35 18.15 1.94
CA TRP A 152 -0.31 18.05 3.22
C TRP A 152 -0.96 16.68 3.38
N GLY A 153 -0.38 15.77 4.17
CA GLY A 153 -0.99 14.44 4.38
C GLY A 153 -1.29 13.68 3.07
N PHE A 154 -2.55 13.25 2.89
CA PHE A 154 -2.98 12.51 1.68
C PHE A 154 -3.63 13.39 0.61
N THR A 155 -3.42 14.70 0.67
CA THR A 155 -4.01 15.65 -0.25
C THR A 155 -3.20 15.76 -1.54
N LYS A 156 -3.74 16.51 -2.49
CA LYS A 156 -3.05 16.84 -3.74
C LYS A 156 -2.19 18.10 -3.64
N TYR A 157 -2.49 18.99 -2.69
CA TYR A 157 -1.90 20.31 -2.51
C TYR A 157 -0.58 20.28 -1.74
N GLU A 158 0.32 21.21 -2.04
CA GLU A 158 1.49 21.47 -1.20
C GLU A 158 1.08 22.13 0.12
N ARG A 159 1.95 22.09 1.14
CA ARG A 159 1.62 22.64 2.47
C ARG A 159 1.26 24.13 2.42
N ASP A 160 2.07 24.93 1.75
CA ASP A 160 1.87 26.39 1.66
C ASP A 160 0.58 26.74 0.88
N GLU A 161 0.24 25.95 -0.13
CA GLU A 161 -1.00 26.10 -0.90
C GLU A 161 -2.22 25.68 -0.08
N PHE A 162 -2.10 24.60 0.69
CA PHE A 162 -3.16 24.11 1.56
C PHE A 162 -3.53 25.14 2.63
N GLU A 163 -2.53 25.78 3.24
CA GLU A 163 -2.76 26.84 4.25
C GLU A 163 -3.51 28.04 3.65
N LYS A 164 -3.11 28.51 2.46
CA LYS A 164 -3.82 29.59 1.74
C LYS A 164 -5.26 29.23 1.42
N LEU A 165 -5.49 28.07 0.82
CA LEU A 165 -6.84 27.62 0.46
C LEU A 165 -7.74 27.40 1.69
N ARG A 166 -7.13 27.09 2.84
CA ARG A 166 -7.83 26.98 4.12
C ARG A 166 -8.20 28.36 4.67
N GLU A 167 -7.29 29.32 4.64
CA GLU A 167 -7.55 30.71 5.05
C GLU A 167 -8.62 31.38 4.19
N GLU A 168 -8.63 31.11 2.88
CA GLU A 168 -9.65 31.58 1.94
C GLU A 168 -11.01 30.87 2.10
N GLY A 169 -11.11 29.85 2.96
CA GLY A 169 -12.35 29.09 3.16
C GLY A 169 -12.78 28.22 1.97
N ARG A 170 -11.85 27.94 1.04
CA ARG A 170 -12.09 27.13 -0.16
C ARG A 170 -12.02 25.62 0.09
N LEU A 171 -11.56 25.21 1.27
CA LEU A 171 -11.50 23.81 1.68
C LEU A 171 -12.56 23.50 2.72
N ALA A 172 -13.42 22.55 2.41
CA ALA A 172 -14.35 21.96 3.37
C ALA A 172 -13.83 20.60 3.84
N ASN A 173 -13.97 20.33 5.12
CA ASN A 173 -13.62 19.04 5.70
C ASN A 173 -14.69 18.00 5.34
N ASP A 174 -14.29 16.90 4.71
CA ASP A 174 -15.13 15.75 4.39
C ASP A 174 -14.54 14.48 5.04
N GLY A 175 -14.55 14.49 6.38
CA GLY A 175 -14.08 13.39 7.21
C GLY A 175 -12.57 13.18 7.11
N CYS A 176 -12.13 12.22 6.29
CA CYS A 176 -10.71 11.87 6.13
C CYS A 176 -10.04 12.64 4.98
N ILE A 177 -10.84 13.23 4.10
CA ILE A 177 -10.41 13.99 2.93
C ILE A 177 -10.97 15.42 3.01
N GLU A 178 -10.50 16.28 2.13
CA GLU A 178 -11.12 17.58 1.90
C GLU A 178 -11.92 17.59 0.62
N GLN A 179 -12.95 18.42 0.60
CA GLN A 179 -13.64 18.83 -0.59
C GLN A 179 -13.21 20.26 -0.94
N TYR A 180 -12.70 20.43 -2.16
CA TYR A 180 -12.48 21.76 -2.71
C TYR A 180 -13.83 22.37 -3.09
N ARG A 181 -14.08 23.61 -2.65
CA ARG A 181 -15.23 24.41 -3.07
C ARG A 181 -14.83 25.21 -4.30
N PRO A 182 -15.25 24.79 -5.50
CA PRO A 182 -14.99 25.59 -6.70
C PRO A 182 -15.75 26.92 -6.62
N GLU A 183 -15.20 27.94 -7.27
CA GLU A 183 -15.89 29.24 -7.44
C GLU A 183 -17.14 29.10 -8.34
N HIS A 184 -17.16 28.06 -9.16
CA HIS A 184 -18.24 27.77 -10.10
C HIS A 184 -18.90 26.44 -9.73
N GLY A 185 -20.23 26.42 -9.71
CA GLY A 185 -21.07 25.30 -9.25
C GLY A 185 -20.93 24.03 -10.08
#